data_AF-A0A1L1WKX5-F1
#
_entry.id   AF-A0A1L1WKX5-F1
#
_cell.length_a   1.000
_cell.length_b   1.000
_cell.length_c   1.000
_cell.angle_alpha   90.00
_cell.angle_beta   90.00
_cell.angle_gamma   90.00
#
_symmetry.space_group_name_H-M   'P 1'
#
loop_
_entity.id
_entity.type
_entity.pdbx_description
1 polymer ?
#
loop_
_entity_poly.entity_id
_entity_poly.type
_entity_poly.pdbx_seq_one_letter_code
_entity_poly.pdbx_strand_id
1 'polypeptide(L)' 'MKKIENTKRRLVTFSKRRNGLLKKAWELSVLCDTEIGLIIFSPQGKMFEFSSSRFYLSVLFFLSFT' A
#
# COMPACT_ATOMS: atom_id res chain seq x y z
N MET A 1 -2.68 17.02 -7.74
CA MET A 1 -3.72 16.06 -7.29
C MET A 1 -4.52 16.68 -6.16
N LYS A 2 -5.84 16.49 -6.09
CA LYS A 2 -6.69 16.98 -4.98
C LYS A 2 -7.39 15.80 -4.29
N LYS A 3 -7.74 15.95 -3.01
CA LYS A 3 -8.51 14.95 -2.25
C LYS A 3 -9.89 14.79 -2.89
N ILE A 4 -10.38 13.56 -2.96
CA ILE A 4 -11.76 13.29 -3.40
C ILE A 4 -12.68 13.54 -2.21
N GLU A 5 -13.52 14.56 -2.29
CA GLU A 5 -14.40 14.95 -1.17
C GLU A 5 -15.52 13.94 -0.93
N ASN A 6 -16.18 13.48 -2.00
CA ASN A 6 -17.25 12.50 -1.90
C ASN A 6 -16.73 11.16 -1.34
N THR A 7 -17.19 10.79 -0.15
CA THR A 7 -16.74 9.60 0.59
C THR A 7 -16.93 8.30 -0.19
N LYS A 8 -18.08 8.09 -0.85
CA LYS A 8 -18.34 6.87 -1.63
C LYS A 8 -17.39 6.76 -2.83
N ARG A 9 -17.23 7.84 -3.59
CA ARG A 9 -16.28 7.90 -4.72
C ARG A 9 -14.84 7.73 -4.25
N ARG A 10 -14.48 8.28 -3.09
CA ARG A 10 -13.15 8.13 -2.48
C ARG A 10 -12.86 6.68 -2.12
N LEU A 11 -13.80 5.95 -1.52
CA LEU A 11 -13.64 4.53 -1.16
C LEU A 11 -13.51 3.63 -2.40
N VAL A 12 -14.37 3.81 -3.40
CA VAL A 12 -14.28 3.06 -4.67
C VAL A 12 -12.96 3.34 -5.38
N THR A 13 -12.56 4.61 -5.44
CA THR A 13 -11.29 5.02 -6.06
C THR A 13 -10.09 4.48 -5.30
N PHE A 14 -10.13 4.50 -3.96
CA PHE A 14 -9.11 3.91 -3.11
C PHE A 14 -8.92 2.44 -3.45
N SER A 15 -9.99 1.65 -3.48
CA SER A 15 -9.91 0.21 -3.80
C SER A 15 -9.30 -0.04 -5.18
N LYS A 16 -9.74 0.69 -6.21
CA LYS A 16 -9.22 0.53 -7.58
C LYS A 16 -7.74 0.95 -7.68
N ARG A 17 -7.38 2.12 -7.13
CA ARG A 17 -6.01 2.65 -7.20
C ARG A 17 -5.03 1.85 -6.35
N ARG A 18 -5.44 1.39 -5.17
CA ARG A 18 -4.64 0.50 -4.32
C ARG A 18 -4.29 -0.78 -5.09
N ASN A 19 -5.27 -1.43 -5.71
CA ASN A 19 -5.01 -2.64 -6.49
C ASN A 19 -4.05 -2.38 -7.67
N GLY A 20 -4.23 -1.27 -8.39
CA GLY A 20 -3.30 -0.88 -9.46
C GLY A 20 -1.89 -0.56 -8.96
N LEU A 21 -1.76 0.08 -7.80
CA LEU A 21 -0.47 0.37 -7.17
C LEU A 21 0.25 -0.91 -6.74
N LEU A 22 -0.46 -1.84 -6.09
CA LEU A 22 0.09 -3.14 -5.69
C LEU A 22 0.61 -3.93 -6.90
N LYS A 23 -0.16 -3.95 -8.00
CA LYS A 23 0.27 -4.61 -9.24
C LYS A 23 1.58 -4.02 -9.77
N LYS A 24 1.71 -2.70 -9.83
CA LYS A 24 2.94 -2.03 -10.28
C LYS A 24 4.12 -2.26 -9.35
N ALA A 25 3.90 -2.23 -8.04
CA ALA A 25 4.94 -2.52 -7.06
C ALA A 25 5.47 -3.95 -7.21
N TRP A 26 4.58 -4.91 -7.44
CA TRP A 26 4.96 -6.28 -7.75
C TRP A 26 5.73 -6.39 -9.06
N GLU A 27 5.23 -5.79 -10.15
CA GLU A 27 5.92 -5.78 -11.45
C GLU A 27 7.33 -5.19 -11.34
N LEU A 28 7.48 -4.05 -10.64
CA LEU A 28 8.78 -3.40 -10.45
C LEU A 28 9.74 -4.26 -9.66
N SER A 29 9.26 -4.90 -8.58
CA SER A 29 10.08 -5.78 -7.76
C SER A 29 10.63 -6.95 -8.57
N VAL A 30 9.79 -7.57 -9.41
CA VAL A 30 10.18 -8.71 -10.25
C VAL A 30 11.09 -8.28 -11.41
N LEU A 31 10.76 -7.20 -12.12
CA LEU A 31 11.50 -6.78 -13.32
C LEU A 31 12.87 -6.19 -13.01
N CYS A 32 13.04 -5.59 -11.84
CA CYS A 32 14.27 -4.90 -11.45
C CYS A 32 15.01 -5.57 -10.28
N ASP A 33 14.58 -6.77 -9.87
CA ASP A 33 15.15 -7.53 -8.74
C ASP A 33 15.36 -6.66 -7.49
N THR A 34 14.30 -5.92 -7.12
CA THR A 34 14.37 -4.93 -6.03
C THR A 34 13.36 -5.24 -4.93
N GLU A 35 13.76 -5.03 -3.67
CA GLU A 35 12.89 -5.20 -2.51
C GLU A 35 11.96 -3.99 -2.35
N ILE A 36 10.65 -4.25 -2.26
CA ILE A 36 9.61 -3.22 -2.13
C ILE A 36 8.65 -3.59 -1.02
N GLY A 37 8.37 -2.62 -0.14
CA GLY A 37 7.34 -2.70 0.90
C GLY A 37 6.35 -1.55 0.78
N LEU A 38 5.06 -1.82 1.00
CA LEU A 38 3.99 -0.82 1.03
C LEU A 38 3.10 -1.05 2.25
N ILE A 39 2.83 0.02 3.00
CA ILE A 39 1.82 0.07 4.06
C ILE A 39 0.82 1.17 3.70
N ILE A 40 -0.47 0.82 3.70
CA ILE A 40 -1.54 1.72 3.29
C ILE A 40 -2.67 1.66 4.31
N PHE A 41 -2.91 2.78 4.99
CA PHE A 41 -4.09 2.94 5.84
C PHE A 41 -5.24 3.52 5.02
N SER A 42 -6.39 2.85 5.06
CA SER A 42 -7.60 3.40 4.45
C SER A 42 -8.14 4.59 5.27
N PRO A 43 -9.00 5.42 4.68
CA PRO A 43 -9.71 6.46 5.43
C PRO A 43 -10.56 5.93 6.60
N GLN A 44 -10.80 4.62 6.67
CA GLN A 44 -11.54 3.94 7.73
C GLN A 44 -10.60 3.29 8.77
N GLY A 45 -9.30 3.56 8.70
CA GLY A 45 -8.29 3.00 9.61
C GLY A 45 -7.87 1.56 9.31
N LYS A 46 -8.40 0.94 8.23
CA LYS A 46 -8.00 -0.42 7.87
C LYS A 46 -6.60 -0.41 7.23
N MET A 47 -5.68 -1.17 7.82
CA MET A 47 -4.34 -1.39 7.27
C MET A 47 -4.37 -2.38 6.10
N PHE A 48 -3.58 -2.09 5.08
CA PHE A 48 -3.27 -2.98 3.97
C PHE A 48 -1.76 -2.97 3.76
N GLU A 49 -1.18 -4.13 3.54
CA GLU A 49 0.26 -4.29 3.35
C GLU A 49 0.59 -5.07 2.09
N PHE A 50 1.79 -4.83 1.56
CA PHE A 50 2.42 -5.62 0.52
C PHE A 50 3.93 -5.62 0.75
N SER A 51 4.56 -6.77 0.52
CA SER A 51 6.01 -6.91 0.53
C SER A 51 6.42 -7.93 -0.53
N SER A 52 7.49 -7.63 -1.26
CA SER A 52 8.08 -8.58 -2.22
C SER A 52 9.07 -9.58 -1.61
N SER A 53 9.47 -9.37 -0.35
CA SER A 53 10.41 -10.19 0.42
C SER A 53 9.81 -10.51 1.80
N ARG A 54 10.45 -11.35 2.63
CA ARG A 54 10.05 -11.56 4.04
C ARG A 54 10.45 -10.35 4.89
N PHE A 55 10.02 -9.16 4.49
CA PHE A 55 10.24 -7.88 5.17
C PHE A 55 9.30 -7.71 6.37
N TYR A 56 8.97 -8.81 7.07
CA TYR A 56 8.10 -8.79 8.24
C TYR A 56 8.75 -8.08 9.44
N LEU A 57 10.09 -8.16 9.54
CA LEU A 57 10.85 -7.60 10.67
C LEU A 57 10.91 -6.07 10.67
N SER A 58 11.02 -5.44 9.51
CA SER A 58 11.09 -3.97 9.40
C SER A 58 9.73 -3.31 9.55
N VAL A 59 8.64 -3.92 9.05
CA VAL A 59 7.27 -3.41 9.26
C VAL A 59 6.87 -3.44 10.73
N LEU A 60 7.19 -4.53 11.45
CA LEU A 60 6.99 -4.62 12.91
C LEU A 60 7.82 -3.58 13.67
N PHE A 61 9.04 -3.29 13.20
CA PHE A 61 9.87 -2.25 13.79
C PHE A 61 9.19 -0.88 13.63
N PHE A 62 8.77 -0.48 12.42
CA PHE A 62 8.10 0.81 12.19
C PHE A 62 6.79 0.98 12.97
N LEU A 63 5.99 -0.08 13.14
CA LEU A 63 4.75 -0.05 13.92
C LEU A 63 4.97 0.01 15.44
N SER A 64 6.14 -0.40 15.93
CA SER A 64 6.49 -0.32 17.36
C SER A 64 6.99 1.07 17.79
N PHE A 65 7.27 1.97 16.83
CA PHE A 65 7.75 3.35 17.05
C PHE A 65 6.69 4.42 16.72
N THR A 66 5.43 4.06 16.47
CA THR A 66 4.28 4.97 16.35
C THR A 66 3.29 4.68 17.48
#